data_AF-A0A8J7MW16-F1
#
_entry.id   AF-A0A8J7MW16-F1
#
_cell.length_a   1.000
_cell.length_b   1.000
_cell.length_c   1.000
_cell.angle_alpha   90.00
_cell.angle_beta   90.00
_cell.angle_gamma   90.00
#
_symmetry.space_group_name_H-M   'P 1'
#
loop_
_entity.id
_entity.type
_entity.pdbx_description
1 polymer ?
#
loop_
_entity_poly.entity_id
_entity_poly.type
_entity_poly.pdbx_seq_one_letter_code
_entity_poly.pdbx_strand_id
1 'polypeptide(L)'
;MTSIRTFLAAAAAALALAQPALAHDTHPEGIHIHDAYARVNGGMGKTGAVFFMIHNNTGKDLVITGVASDAAKVVELHTHVESADGVMQMNKIEGGVPLPQGEMHEFARGGDHIMLMGLTKDLKDGDKFAVTLTFDDGETGSFEAVVDNQRKAGASMDMDGMMMDGMDHSAMGHSSP
;
A
#
# COMPACT_ATOMS: atom_id res chain seq x y z
N MET A 1 29.87 65.55 -23.74
CA MET A 1 30.22 64.37 -24.56
C MET A 1 30.17 63.16 -23.63
N THR A 2 29.11 62.37 -23.78
CA THR A 2 28.62 61.43 -22.76
C THR A 2 29.33 60.09 -22.89
N SER A 3 29.97 59.65 -21.80
CA SER A 3 30.78 58.44 -21.74
C SER A 3 29.93 57.16 -21.75
N ILE A 4 30.51 56.12 -22.30
CA ILE A 4 29.93 54.82 -22.68
C ILE A 4 29.47 54.03 -21.43
N ARG A 5 28.22 53.55 -21.46
CA ARG A 5 27.62 52.68 -20.44
C ARG A 5 28.16 51.26 -20.58
N THR A 6 29.03 50.83 -19.67
CA THR A 6 29.48 49.44 -19.56
C THR A 6 28.55 48.70 -18.60
N PHE A 7 27.62 47.91 -19.15
CA PHE A 7 26.87 46.90 -18.40
C PHE A 7 27.76 45.65 -18.30
N LEU A 8 28.26 45.34 -17.10
CA LEU A 8 28.86 44.04 -16.79
C LEU A 8 27.90 43.28 -15.87
N ALA A 9 27.26 42.28 -16.47
CA ALA A 9 26.47 41.27 -15.79
C ALA A 9 27.41 40.36 -14.98
N ALA A 10 27.16 40.24 -13.67
CA ALA A 10 27.76 39.20 -12.84
C ALA A 10 26.68 38.15 -12.54
N ALA A 11 26.63 37.10 -13.36
CA ALA A 11 25.84 35.91 -13.11
C ALA A 11 26.62 35.01 -12.13
N ALA A 12 26.28 35.05 -10.85
CA ALA A 12 26.77 34.10 -9.87
C ALA A 12 26.01 32.78 -10.05
N ALA A 13 26.71 31.74 -10.50
CA ALA A 13 26.17 30.40 -10.67
C ALA A 13 25.84 29.79 -9.29
N ALA A 14 24.55 29.62 -9.00
CA ALA A 14 24.08 28.81 -7.89
C ALA A 14 24.22 27.34 -8.30
N LEU A 15 25.27 26.69 -7.83
CA LEU A 15 25.45 25.24 -7.95
C LEU A 15 24.51 24.56 -6.95
N ALA A 16 23.25 24.37 -7.34
CA ALA A 16 22.31 23.54 -6.60
C ALA A 16 22.81 22.10 -6.65
N LEU A 17 23.29 21.59 -5.53
CA LEU A 17 23.59 20.17 -5.35
C LEU A 17 22.28 19.40 -5.48
N ALA A 18 22.02 18.83 -6.66
CA ALA A 18 20.97 17.85 -6.85
C ALA A 18 21.38 16.58 -6.10
N GLN A 19 20.94 16.47 -4.85
CA GLN A 19 21.10 15.24 -4.09
C GLN A 19 20.25 14.15 -4.76
N PRO A 20 20.79 12.95 -5.01
CA PRO A 20 19.99 11.83 -5.46
C PRO A 20 18.97 11.50 -4.36
N ALA A 21 17.68 11.58 -4.69
CA ALA A 21 16.61 11.10 -3.84
C ALA A 21 16.72 9.57 -3.76
N LEU A 22 17.44 9.08 -2.76
CA LEU A 22 17.30 7.69 -2.35
C LEU A 22 15.88 7.56 -1.79
N ALA A 23 15.08 6.68 -2.37
CA ALA A 23 13.79 6.28 -1.82
C ALA A 23 14.05 5.55 -0.50
N HIS A 24 14.19 6.33 0.57
CA HIS A 24 14.05 5.83 1.93
C HIS A 24 12.56 5.80 2.24
N ASP A 25 12.14 4.81 3.02
CA ASP A 25 10.82 4.85 3.64
C ASP A 25 10.76 6.11 4.50
N THR A 26 10.03 7.13 4.06
CA THR A 26 9.85 8.39 4.78
C THR A 26 8.44 8.38 5.30
N HIS A 27 8.22 8.24 6.60
CA HIS A 27 6.89 8.30 7.22
C HIS A 27 6.96 9.17 8.48
N PRO A 28 5.82 9.63 9.01
CA PRO A 28 5.77 10.21 10.35
C PRO A 28 6.48 9.31 11.37
N GLU A 29 7.20 9.91 12.32
CA GLU A 29 7.89 9.16 13.36
C GLU A 29 6.89 8.29 14.15
N GLY A 30 7.13 6.98 14.20
CA GLY A 30 6.24 6.01 14.86
C GLY A 30 5.27 5.30 13.92
N ILE A 31 5.18 5.66 12.64
CA ILE A 31 4.52 4.81 11.64
C ILE A 31 5.48 3.71 11.20
N HIS A 32 5.03 2.46 11.30
CA HIS A 32 5.79 1.31 10.81
C HIS A 32 4.98 0.54 9.77
N ILE A 33 5.59 0.30 8.61
CA ILE A 33 5.01 -0.52 7.54
C ILE A 33 5.70 -1.88 7.55
N HIS A 34 4.91 -2.94 7.43
CA HIS A 34 5.41 -4.31 7.44
C HIS A 34 4.89 -5.09 6.23
N ASP A 35 5.76 -5.95 5.71
CA ASP A 35 5.45 -6.95 4.67
C ASP A 35 4.78 -6.40 3.40
N ALA A 36 5.11 -5.17 3.01
CA ALA A 36 4.52 -4.50 1.86
C ALA A 36 4.79 -5.22 0.54
N TYR A 37 3.72 -5.63 -0.14
CA TYR A 37 3.77 -6.30 -1.43
C TYR A 37 2.61 -5.89 -2.34
N ALA A 38 2.80 -6.07 -3.63
CA ALA A 38 1.80 -5.80 -4.64
C ALA A 38 1.52 -7.04 -5.47
N ARG A 39 0.25 -7.20 -5.89
CA ARG A 39 -0.15 -8.11 -6.95
C ARG A 39 -0.64 -7.30 -8.12
N VAL A 40 -0.17 -7.61 -9.32
CA VAL A 40 -0.48 -6.88 -10.55
C VAL A 40 -1.00 -7.84 -11.61
N ASN A 41 -1.94 -7.36 -12.41
CA ASN A 41 -2.44 -8.05 -13.58
C ASN A 41 -2.09 -7.21 -14.82
N GLY A 42 -1.07 -7.64 -15.55
CA GLY A 42 -0.63 -7.02 -16.81
C GLY A 42 -1.55 -7.31 -18.01
N GLY A 43 -2.66 -8.03 -17.81
CA GLY A 43 -3.66 -8.32 -18.84
C GLY A 43 -4.54 -7.12 -19.20
N MET A 44 -5.68 -7.40 -19.82
CA MET A 44 -6.62 -6.37 -20.26
C MET A 44 -7.16 -5.57 -19.06
N GLY A 45 -6.86 -4.27 -19.00
CA GLY A 45 -7.27 -3.37 -17.92
C GLY A 45 -6.13 -2.86 -17.03
N LYS A 46 -4.95 -3.51 -17.03
CA LYS A 46 -3.74 -3.12 -16.27
C LYS A 46 -4.06 -2.61 -14.86
N THR A 47 -4.37 -3.53 -13.95
CA THR A 47 -4.70 -3.23 -12.56
C THR A 47 -3.77 -3.93 -11.59
N GLY A 48 -3.76 -3.48 -10.35
CA GLY A 48 -3.06 -4.15 -9.26
C GLY A 48 -3.64 -3.78 -7.91
N ALA A 49 -3.17 -4.43 -6.86
CA ALA A 49 -3.50 -4.11 -5.48
C ALA A 49 -2.24 -4.20 -4.63
N VAL A 50 -2.10 -3.29 -3.66
CA VAL A 50 -1.02 -3.28 -2.67
C VAL A 50 -1.59 -3.67 -1.31
N PHE A 51 -0.82 -4.50 -0.62
CA PHE A 51 -1.15 -5.13 0.66
C PHE A 51 0.05 -4.98 1.60
N PHE A 52 -0.21 -4.70 2.87
CA PHE A 52 0.79 -4.43 3.90
C PHE A 52 0.11 -4.39 5.27
N MET A 53 0.91 -4.40 6.34
CA MET A 53 0.42 -4.04 7.68
C MET A 53 1.00 -2.69 8.07
N ILE A 54 0.21 -1.87 8.77
CA ILE A 54 0.64 -0.59 9.30
C ILE A 54 0.42 -0.54 10.81
N HIS A 55 1.46 -0.20 11.57
CA HIS A 55 1.39 0.00 13.01
C HIS A 55 1.55 1.48 13.34
N ASN A 56 0.59 2.05 14.06
CA ASN A 56 0.66 3.43 14.53
C ASN A 56 1.25 3.51 15.94
N ASN A 57 2.50 3.96 16.08
CA ASN A 57 3.15 4.27 17.35
C ASN A 57 3.45 5.77 17.51
N THR A 58 2.74 6.64 16.78
CA THR A 58 3.03 8.09 16.73
C THR A 58 2.70 8.86 18.01
N GLY A 59 1.93 8.25 18.93
CA GLY A 59 1.45 8.89 20.16
C GLY A 59 0.02 9.43 20.06
N LYS A 60 -0.63 9.31 18.90
CA LYS A 60 -1.96 9.87 18.60
C LYS A 60 -2.70 9.02 17.58
N ASP A 61 -4.03 9.10 17.58
CA ASP A 61 -4.85 8.50 16.53
C ASP A 61 -4.62 9.24 15.20
N LEU A 62 -4.65 8.50 14.10
CA LEU A 62 -4.48 9.02 12.74
C LEU A 62 -5.53 8.43 11.80
N VAL A 63 -5.71 9.05 10.64
CA VAL A 63 -6.53 8.50 9.55
C VAL A 63 -5.76 8.59 8.23
N ILE A 64 -5.69 7.49 7.49
CA ILE A 64 -5.19 7.52 6.11
C ILE A 64 -6.29 8.14 5.23
N THR A 65 -6.07 9.35 4.74
CA THR A 65 -7.04 10.10 3.93
C THR A 65 -6.77 10.03 2.43
N GLY A 66 -5.55 9.63 2.04
CA GLY A 66 -5.15 9.59 0.64
C GLY A 66 -4.02 8.61 0.35
N VAL A 67 -3.94 8.21 -0.91
CA VAL A 67 -2.92 7.29 -1.43
C VAL A 67 -2.47 7.74 -2.83
N ALA A 68 -1.19 7.59 -3.13
CA ALA A 68 -0.62 7.97 -4.42
C ALA A 68 0.55 7.05 -4.82
N SER A 69 0.76 6.90 -6.12
CA SER A 69 1.92 6.21 -6.70
C SER A 69 2.05 6.52 -8.19
N ASP A 70 3.27 6.72 -8.68
CA ASP A 70 3.56 6.90 -10.12
C ASP A 70 3.36 5.60 -10.92
N ALA A 71 3.14 4.47 -10.24
CA ALA A 71 2.93 3.17 -10.86
C ALA A 71 1.56 3.05 -11.57
N ALA A 72 0.59 3.91 -11.27
CA ALA A 72 -0.76 3.83 -11.80
C ALA A 72 -1.37 5.22 -12.07
N LYS A 73 -2.35 5.29 -12.97
CA LYS A 73 -3.08 6.53 -13.26
C LYS A 73 -4.03 6.94 -12.14
N VAL A 74 -4.60 5.95 -11.46
CA VAL A 74 -5.52 6.15 -10.34
C VAL A 74 -5.12 5.19 -9.23
N VAL A 75 -5.03 5.71 -8.01
CA VAL A 75 -4.68 4.98 -6.79
C VAL A 75 -5.73 5.30 -5.75
N GLU A 76 -6.35 4.28 -5.15
CA GLU A 76 -7.47 4.46 -4.23
C GLU A 76 -7.44 3.46 -3.07
N LEU A 77 -7.99 3.86 -1.92
CA LEU A 77 -8.27 2.96 -0.80
C LEU A 77 -9.58 2.22 -1.07
N HIS A 78 -9.54 0.89 -1.07
CA HIS A 78 -10.69 0.03 -1.34
C HIS A 78 -10.87 -0.96 -0.19
N THR A 79 -12.12 -1.32 0.09
CA THR A 79 -12.51 -2.38 1.02
C THR A 79 -13.39 -3.40 0.32
N HIS A 80 -13.60 -4.54 0.97
CA HIS A 80 -14.51 -5.57 0.52
C HIS A 80 -15.79 -5.51 1.34
N VAL A 81 -16.93 -5.27 0.68
CA VAL A 81 -18.24 -5.26 1.32
C VAL A 81 -19.09 -6.36 0.73
N GLU A 82 -19.71 -7.18 1.56
CA GLU A 82 -20.72 -8.12 1.11
C GLU A 82 -22.00 -7.36 0.76
N SER A 83 -22.44 -7.45 -0.49
CA SER A 83 -23.75 -6.95 -0.91
C SER A 83 -24.87 -7.75 -0.22
N ALA A 84 -26.06 -7.17 -0.13
CA ALA A 84 -27.25 -7.84 0.39
C ALA A 84 -27.57 -9.18 -0.32
N ASP A 85 -27.08 -9.35 -1.55
CA ASP A 85 -27.24 -10.57 -2.36
C ASP A 85 -26.11 -11.61 -2.14
N GLY A 86 -25.24 -11.41 -1.14
CA GLY A 86 -24.12 -12.31 -0.82
C GLY A 86 -22.92 -12.19 -1.78
N VAL A 87 -22.89 -11.15 -2.60
CA VAL A 87 -21.81 -10.89 -3.55
C VAL A 87 -20.79 -9.94 -2.93
N MET A 88 -19.54 -10.38 -2.82
CA MET A 88 -18.43 -9.53 -2.39
C MET A 88 -18.12 -8.46 -3.44
N GLN A 89 -18.21 -7.19 -3.05
CA GLN A 89 -17.91 -6.05 -3.91
C GLN A 89 -16.71 -5.27 -3.37
N MET A 90 -15.82 -4.87 -4.27
CA MET A 90 -14.74 -3.93 -3.97
C MET A 90 -15.29 -2.52 -4.06
N ASN A 91 -15.28 -1.80 -2.95
CA ASN A 91 -15.78 -0.44 -2.86
C ASN A 91 -14.69 0.50 -2.38
N LYS A 92 -14.63 1.68 -2.98
CA LYS A 92 -13.78 2.78 -2.50
C LYS A 92 -14.18 3.14 -1.08
N ILE A 93 -13.18 3.33 -0.21
CA ILE A 93 -13.37 3.82 1.15
C ILE A 93 -13.49 5.35 1.09
N GLU A 94 -14.67 5.86 1.43
CA GLU A 94 -14.90 7.30 1.61
C GLU A 94 -14.64 7.68 3.06
N GLY A 95 -13.84 8.73 3.31
CA GLY A 95 -13.50 9.19 4.66
C GLY A 95 -12.18 8.64 5.22
N GLY A 96 -11.55 7.68 4.54
CA GLY A 96 -10.23 7.16 4.90
C GLY A 96 -10.25 5.95 5.82
N VAL A 97 -9.06 5.48 6.21
CA VAL A 97 -8.88 4.30 7.08
C VAL A 97 -8.34 4.75 8.44
N PRO A 98 -9.07 4.54 9.55
CA PRO A 98 -8.61 4.92 10.88
C PRO A 98 -7.43 4.05 11.31
N LEU A 99 -6.46 4.67 11.99
CA LEU A 99 -5.29 4.05 12.59
C LEU A 99 -5.22 4.48 14.07
N PRO A 100 -5.90 3.77 14.98
CA PRO A 100 -5.82 4.08 16.40
C PRO A 100 -4.39 3.95 16.93
N GLN A 101 -4.04 4.78 17.91
CA GLN A 101 -2.73 4.73 18.55
C GLN A 101 -2.45 3.36 19.17
N GLY A 102 -1.28 2.81 18.87
CA GLY A 102 -0.79 1.51 19.32
C GLY A 102 -1.36 0.32 18.56
N GLU A 103 -2.31 0.52 17.64
CA GLU A 103 -2.96 -0.55 16.88
C GLU A 103 -2.31 -0.81 15.53
N MET A 104 -2.40 -2.07 15.10
CA MET A 104 -1.96 -2.53 13.80
C MET A 104 -3.18 -2.75 12.90
N HIS A 105 -3.16 -2.14 11.71
CA HIS A 105 -4.19 -2.33 10.69
C HIS A 105 -3.63 -3.14 9.53
N GLU A 106 -4.38 -4.14 9.08
CA GLU A 106 -3.96 -5.04 8.00
C GLU A 106 -4.68 -4.69 6.68
N PHE A 107 -3.89 -4.37 5.66
CA PHE A 107 -4.36 -4.29 4.27
C PHE A 107 -4.10 -5.63 3.59
N ALA A 108 -5.11 -6.49 3.52
CA ALA A 108 -5.02 -7.86 3.03
C ALA A 108 -6.08 -8.21 1.98
N ARG A 109 -5.85 -9.33 1.29
CA ARG A 109 -6.76 -9.87 0.29
C ARG A 109 -8.11 -10.20 0.93
N GLY A 110 -9.19 -9.67 0.38
CA GLY A 110 -10.55 -9.85 0.92
C GLY A 110 -10.91 -8.85 2.02
N GLY A 111 -10.02 -7.92 2.36
CA GLY A 111 -10.28 -6.78 3.24
C GLY A 111 -9.84 -5.47 2.57
N ASP A 112 -9.31 -4.57 3.38
CA ASP A 112 -8.79 -3.28 2.90
C ASP A 112 -7.54 -3.48 2.04
N HIS A 113 -7.42 -2.69 0.97
CA HIS A 113 -6.26 -2.71 0.08
C HIS A 113 -6.13 -1.39 -0.67
N ILE A 114 -4.93 -1.10 -1.20
CA ILE A 114 -4.74 0.02 -2.12
C ILE A 114 -4.93 -0.51 -3.53
N MET A 115 -5.94 -0.03 -4.22
CA MET A 115 -6.24 -0.38 -5.60
C MET A 115 -5.44 0.50 -6.56
N LEU A 116 -4.77 -0.14 -7.53
CA LEU A 116 -4.01 0.48 -8.61
C LEU A 116 -4.78 0.28 -9.92
N MET A 117 -5.19 1.36 -10.57
CA MET A 117 -5.93 1.32 -11.84
C MET A 117 -5.17 2.03 -12.95
N GLY A 118 -5.03 1.34 -14.08
CA GLY A 118 -4.32 1.84 -15.24
C GLY A 118 -2.81 1.95 -14.97
N LEU A 119 -2.15 0.81 -14.75
CA LEU A 119 -0.70 0.77 -14.54
C LEU A 119 0.04 1.50 -15.67
N THR A 120 0.94 2.40 -15.30
CA THR A 120 1.69 3.28 -16.23
C THR A 120 2.84 2.55 -16.91
N LYS A 121 3.33 1.48 -16.27
CA LYS A 121 4.38 0.59 -16.75
C LYS A 121 3.99 -0.87 -16.53
N ASP A 122 4.60 -1.76 -17.29
CA ASP A 122 4.43 -3.20 -17.11
C ASP A 122 5.28 -3.66 -15.92
N LEU A 123 4.63 -3.77 -14.76
CA LEU A 123 5.23 -4.27 -13.52
C LEU A 123 5.32 -5.80 -13.56
N LYS A 124 6.51 -6.34 -13.24
CA LYS A 124 6.82 -7.78 -13.19
C LYS A 124 7.15 -8.22 -11.77
N ASP A 125 7.12 -9.52 -11.51
CA ASP A 125 7.55 -10.09 -10.22
C ASP A 125 8.97 -9.62 -9.87
N GLY A 126 9.13 -9.15 -8.63
CA GLY A 126 10.37 -8.58 -8.11
C GLY A 126 10.55 -7.08 -8.34
N ASP A 127 9.74 -6.44 -9.20
CA ASP A 127 9.79 -4.99 -9.39
C ASP A 127 9.37 -4.26 -8.11
N LYS A 128 9.96 -3.08 -7.89
CA LYS A 128 9.64 -2.21 -6.77
C LYS A 128 9.04 -0.90 -7.24
N PHE A 129 8.13 -0.34 -6.45
CA PHE A 129 7.62 1.00 -6.65
C PHE A 129 7.19 1.62 -5.32
N ALA A 130 7.27 2.95 -5.25
CA ALA A 130 6.88 3.70 -4.08
C ALA A 130 5.35 3.89 -4.02
N VAL A 131 4.80 3.81 -2.81
CA VAL A 131 3.42 4.15 -2.47
C VAL A 131 3.45 5.19 -1.38
N THR A 132 2.77 6.32 -1.59
CA THR A 132 2.66 7.40 -0.62
C THR A 132 1.27 7.40 0.02
N LEU A 133 1.24 7.40 1.33
CA LEU A 133 0.08 7.60 2.19
C LEU A 133 0.00 9.07 2.60
N THR A 134 -1.21 9.62 2.65
CA THR A 134 -1.50 10.94 3.22
C THR A 134 -2.34 10.75 4.48
N PHE A 135 -1.94 11.38 5.57
CA PHE A 135 -2.63 11.33 6.86
C PHE A 135 -3.52 12.57 7.05
N ASP A 136 -4.45 12.50 7.99
CA ASP A 136 -5.42 13.57 8.30
C ASP A 136 -4.78 14.82 8.93
N ASP A 137 -3.60 14.68 9.52
CA ASP A 137 -2.77 15.79 10.01
C ASP A 137 -2.00 16.53 8.89
N GLY A 138 -2.11 16.04 7.65
CA GLY A 138 -1.45 16.60 6.47
C GLY A 138 -0.02 16.09 6.25
N GLU A 139 0.50 15.23 7.12
CA GLU A 139 1.77 14.55 6.89
C GLU A 139 1.61 13.48 5.81
N THR A 140 2.72 13.15 5.16
CA THR A 140 2.78 12.09 4.15
C THR A 140 3.83 11.09 4.53
N GLY A 141 3.61 9.84 4.10
CA GLY A 141 4.63 8.83 4.23
C GLY A 141 4.70 7.88 3.04
N SER A 142 5.89 7.58 2.55
CA SER A 142 6.13 6.75 1.37
C SER A 142 6.88 5.48 1.73
N PHE A 143 6.37 4.33 1.30
CA PHE A 143 7.02 3.03 1.42
C PHE A 143 7.25 2.36 0.07
N GLU A 144 8.23 1.46 -0.02
CA GLU A 144 8.39 0.60 -1.20
C GLU A 144 7.54 -0.68 -1.11
N ALA A 145 6.76 -0.96 -2.16
CA ALA A 145 6.08 -2.24 -2.35
C ALA A 145 6.81 -3.08 -3.40
N VAL A 146 7.01 -4.38 -3.11
CA VAL A 146 7.58 -5.35 -4.07
C VAL A 146 6.45 -6.11 -4.76
N VAL A 147 6.52 -6.24 -6.07
CA VAL A 147 5.57 -7.05 -6.84
C VAL A 147 5.83 -8.54 -6.58
N ASP A 148 4.83 -9.23 -6.02
CA ASP A 148 4.84 -10.67 -5.78
C ASP A 148 3.48 -11.27 -6.17
N ASN A 149 3.35 -11.66 -7.44
CA ASN A 149 2.13 -12.29 -7.95
C ASN A 149 1.93 -13.74 -7.49
N GLN A 150 2.92 -14.35 -6.84
CA GLN A 150 2.84 -15.73 -6.36
C GLN A 150 2.38 -15.82 -4.90
N ARG A 151 2.42 -14.72 -4.14
CA ARG A 151 2.00 -14.69 -2.73
C ARG A 151 0.56 -15.13 -2.49
N LYS A 152 0.37 -16.21 -1.74
CA LYS A 152 -0.97 -16.71 -1.34
C LYS A 152 -1.57 -15.79 -0.25
N ALA A 153 -2.92 -15.76 -0.17
CA ALA A 153 -3.58 -15.11 0.98
C ALA A 153 -3.26 -15.89 2.26
N GLY A 154 -3.02 -15.18 3.36
CA GLY A 154 -2.73 -15.78 4.67
C GLY A 154 -1.27 -16.23 4.87
N ALA A 155 -0.35 -15.85 3.98
CA ALA A 155 1.08 -16.13 4.16
C ALA A 155 1.80 -15.10 5.05
N SER A 156 1.08 -14.13 5.62
CA SER A 156 1.57 -13.29 6.72
C SER A 156 1.46 -14.11 8.02
N MET A 157 2.62 -14.58 8.49
CA MET A 157 2.84 -15.34 9.73
C MET A 157 2.44 -16.82 9.73
N ASP A 158 3.22 -17.66 9.02
CA ASP A 158 3.44 -19.03 9.47
C ASP A 158 4.27 -19.00 10.77
N MET A 159 3.59 -18.83 11.91
CA MET A 159 4.13 -19.32 13.18
C MET A 159 4.12 -20.84 13.12
N ASP A 160 5.32 -21.39 12.99
CA ASP A 160 5.69 -22.80 12.99
C ASP A 160 4.83 -23.66 13.95
N GLY A 161 4.11 -24.63 13.38
CA GLY A 161 3.78 -25.90 14.03
C GLY A 161 2.63 -25.94 15.03
N MET A 162 1.41 -26.23 14.55
CA MET A 162 0.46 -27.09 15.27
C MET A 162 -0.32 -27.94 14.25
N MET A 163 0.15 -29.16 14.06
CA MET A 163 -0.60 -30.22 13.39
C MET A 163 -1.86 -30.50 14.21
N MET A 164 -3.04 -30.20 13.65
CA MET A 164 -4.26 -30.87 14.09
C MET A 164 -4.40 -32.17 13.30
N ASP A 165 -3.89 -33.23 13.93
CA ASP A 165 -4.10 -34.61 13.57
C ASP A 165 -5.58 -34.98 13.80
N GLY A 166 -6.22 -35.53 12.76
CA GLY A 166 -7.30 -36.51 12.88
C GLY A 166 -8.68 -36.06 13.38
N MET A 167 -9.56 -35.68 12.45
CA MET A 167 -11.00 -35.98 12.59
C MET A 167 -11.40 -37.07 11.58
N ASP A 168 -11.38 -38.31 12.05
CA ASP A 168 -12.03 -39.46 11.43
C ASP A 168 -13.56 -39.29 11.50
N HIS A 169 -14.23 -39.35 10.35
CA HIS A 169 -15.70 -39.37 10.25
C HIS A 169 -16.16 -40.79 9.89
N SER A 170 -15.97 -41.73 10.80
CA SER A 170 -16.46 -43.11 10.65
C SER A 170 -17.44 -43.49 11.77
N ALA A 171 -18.61 -42.84 11.82
CA ALA A 171 -19.76 -43.36 12.57
C ALA A 171 -21.10 -42.71 12.15
N MET A 172 -21.74 -43.24 11.10
CA MET A 172 -23.19 -43.16 10.97
C MET A 172 -23.75 -44.58 11.03
N GLY A 173 -24.14 -44.98 12.25
CA GLY A 173 -24.94 -46.16 12.48
C GLY A 173 -26.37 -45.91 12.03
N HIS A 174 -26.77 -46.51 10.92
CA HIS A 174 -28.18 -46.70 10.60
C HIS A 174 -28.71 -47.92 11.37
N SER A 175 -29.68 -47.70 12.25
CA SER A 175 -30.54 -48.76 12.75
C SER A 175 -32.00 -48.28 12.79
N SER A 176 -32.78 -48.75 11.83
CA SER A 176 -34.23 -48.96 11.97
C SER A 176 -34.47 -50.47 11.90
N PRO A 177 -35.43 -50.97 12.68
CA PRO A 177 -36.74 -51.23 12.08
C PRO A 177 -37.90 -50.53 12.79
#